data_AF-A0A1W2F8W6-F1
#
_entry.id   AF-A0A1W2F8W6-F1
#
_cell.length_a   1.000
_cell.length_b   1.000
_cell.length_c   1.000
_cell.angle_alpha   90.00
_cell.angle_beta   90.00
_cell.angle_gamma   90.00
#
_symmetry.space_group_name_H-M   'P 1'
#
loop_
_entity.id
_entity.type
_entity.pdbx_description
1 polymer ?
#
loop_
_entity_poly.entity_id
_entity_poly.type
_entity_poly.pdbx_seq_one_letter_code
_entity_poly.pdbx_strand_id
1 'polypeptide(L)'
;MAELGRPGFAVGFLAGSFAGLMALVVGQPLSWALVSVLALGLPLGLLGAVYSVLIAYGKVRLGTFAPVCLFWLIGFPLSRLLQEGLTHLVLTGELGGPPDVLGFLAYQGILSAGFAFGFLWLHERLAPRWWYKMSDHNPAALRVYERYASHARVMWEAREARKRRREASKSR
;
A
#
# COMPACT_ATOMS: atom_id res chain seq x y z
N MET A 1 17.87 -2.95 -2.28
CA MET A 1 16.54 -3.49 -1.91
C MET A 1 15.74 -2.50 -1.06
N ALA A 2 16.29 -2.02 0.07
CA ALA A 2 15.59 -1.06 0.94
C ALA A 2 15.06 0.19 0.20
N GLU A 3 15.83 0.72 -0.76
CA GLU A 3 15.45 1.90 -1.54
C GLU A 3 14.28 1.66 -2.50
N LEU A 4 14.11 0.42 -2.97
CA LEU A 4 12.99 0.01 -3.81
C LEU A 4 11.71 -0.15 -2.98
N GLY A 5 11.85 -0.60 -1.73
CA GLY A 5 10.75 -0.81 -0.78
C GLY A 5 10.23 0.47 -0.11
N ARG A 6 11.07 1.52 -0.04
CA ARG A 6 10.74 2.80 0.62
C ARG A 6 9.36 3.41 0.26
N PRO A 7 8.93 3.50 -1.00
CA PRO A 7 7.64 4.12 -1.32
C PRO A 7 6.47 3.34 -0.71
N GLY A 8 6.42 2.02 -0.83
CA GLY A 8 5.34 1.24 -0.22
C GLY A 8 5.45 1.17 1.30
N PHE A 9 6.66 1.21 1.85
CA PHE A 9 6.83 1.38 3.30
C PHE A 9 6.19 2.67 3.79
N ALA A 10 6.50 3.80 3.14
CA ALA A 10 5.97 5.10 3.51
C ALA A 10 4.43 5.14 3.44
N VAL A 11 3.85 4.57 2.38
CA VAL A 11 2.39 4.50 2.21
C VAL A 11 1.75 3.63 3.29
N GLY A 12 2.27 2.42 3.53
CA GLY A 12 1.74 1.51 4.54
C GLY A 12 1.88 2.08 5.97
N PHE A 13 3.03 2.68 6.28
CA PHE A 13 3.27 3.30 7.57
C PHE A 13 2.38 4.52 7.82
N LEU A 14 2.22 5.38 6.80
CA LEU A 14 1.31 6.52 6.87
C LEU A 14 -0.13 6.06 7.10
N ALA A 15 -0.56 5.00 6.40
CA ALA A 15 -1.89 4.44 6.59
C ALA A 15 -2.08 3.90 8.03
N GLY A 16 -1.08 3.21 8.58
CA GLY A 16 -1.12 2.74 9.97
C GLY A 16 -1.10 3.88 11.00
N SER A 17 -0.51 5.02 10.67
CA SER A 17 -0.48 6.20 11.54
C SER A 17 -1.87 6.77 11.81
N PHE A 18 -2.83 6.57 10.91
CA PHE A 18 -4.22 6.97 11.13
C PHE A 18 -4.85 6.27 12.34
N ALA A 19 -4.44 5.04 12.68
CA ALA A 19 -4.94 4.37 13.87
C ALA A 19 -4.56 5.11 15.15
N GLY A 20 -3.31 5.58 15.26
CA GLY A 20 -2.88 6.39 16.40
C GLY A 20 -3.53 7.77 16.42
N LEU A 21 -3.73 8.39 15.26
CA LEU A 21 -4.46 9.66 15.16
C LEU A 21 -5.90 9.52 15.68
N MET A 22 -6.59 8.44 15.30
CA MET A 22 -7.94 8.17 15.78
C MET A 22 -7.97 7.89 17.28
N ALA A 23 -6.95 7.21 17.84
CA ALA A 23 -6.83 7.04 19.27
C ALA A 23 -6.79 8.39 20.01
N LEU A 24 -5.99 9.35 19.52
CA LEU A 24 -5.93 10.71 20.09
C LEU A 24 -7.27 11.45 19.98
N VAL A 25 -7.97 11.33 18.84
CA VAL A 25 -9.27 11.97 18.62
C VAL A 25 -10.32 11.47 19.61
N VAL A 26 -10.25 10.19 20.01
CA VAL A 26 -11.16 9.59 21.01
C VAL A 26 -10.71 9.87 22.45
N GLY A 27 -9.66 10.69 22.64
CA GLY A 27 -9.16 11.10 23.95
C GLY A 27 -8.25 10.08 24.64
N GLN A 28 -7.71 9.10 23.88
CA GLN A 28 -6.76 8.14 24.44
C GLN A 28 -5.41 8.82 24.77
N PRO A 29 -4.66 8.29 25.75
CA PRO A 29 -3.32 8.78 26.06
C PRO A 29 -2.36 8.74 24.87
N LEU A 30 -1.34 9.61 24.89
CA LEU A 30 -0.31 9.64 23.85
C LEU A 30 0.41 8.28 23.71
N SER A 31 0.62 7.56 24.81
CA SER A 31 1.19 6.21 24.81
C SER A 31 0.36 5.22 23.98
N TRP A 32 -0.97 5.23 24.16
CA TRP A 32 -1.91 4.43 23.38
C TRP A 32 -1.84 4.74 21.89
N ALA A 33 -1.76 6.03 21.55
CA ALA A 33 -1.63 6.47 20.17
C ALA A 33 -0.33 5.97 19.55
N LEU A 34 0.81 6.14 20.24
CA LEU A 34 2.12 5.70 19.75
C LEU A 34 2.19 4.19 19.57
N VAL A 35 1.68 3.41 20.53
CA VAL A 35 1.60 1.95 20.42
C VAL A 35 0.75 1.57 19.21
N SER A 36 -0.40 2.22 19.00
CA SER A 36 -1.27 1.96 17.84
C SER A 36 -0.58 2.28 16.51
N VAL A 37 0.17 3.39 16.42
CA VAL A 37 0.95 3.72 15.22
C VAL A 37 2.00 2.66 14.94
N LEU A 38 2.75 2.22 15.94
CA LEU A 38 3.83 1.24 15.74
C LEU A 38 3.28 -0.15 15.44
N ALA A 39 2.28 -0.59 16.21
CA ALA A 39 1.68 -1.92 16.10
C ALA A 39 0.96 -2.13 14.76
N LEU A 40 0.46 -1.07 14.12
CA LEU A 40 -0.16 -1.16 12.79
C LEU A 40 0.75 -0.66 11.66
N GLY A 41 1.43 0.46 11.88
CA GLY A 41 2.26 1.13 10.87
C GLY A 41 3.48 0.31 10.48
N LEU A 42 4.11 -0.40 11.43
CA LEU A 42 5.25 -1.27 11.09
C LEU A 42 4.83 -2.45 10.20
N PRO A 43 3.81 -3.26 10.56
CA PRO A 43 3.35 -4.35 9.68
C PRO A 43 2.89 -3.86 8.30
N LEU A 44 2.08 -2.81 8.24
CA LEU A 44 1.61 -2.26 6.97
C LEU A 44 2.77 -1.69 6.13
N GLY A 45 3.72 -1.00 6.77
CA GLY A 45 4.91 -0.49 6.10
C GLY A 45 5.78 -1.62 5.54
N LEU A 46 6.04 -2.67 6.33
CA LEU A 46 6.83 -3.81 5.88
C LEU A 46 6.17 -4.54 4.70
N LEU A 47 4.86 -4.80 4.78
CA LEU A 47 4.11 -5.40 3.68
C LEU A 47 4.08 -4.49 2.44
N GLY A 48 3.94 -3.18 2.63
CA GLY A 48 4.02 -2.21 1.55
C GLY A 48 5.41 -2.18 0.88
N ALA A 49 6.49 -2.33 1.65
CA ALA A 49 7.84 -2.49 1.11
C ALA A 49 7.97 -3.77 0.28
N VAL A 50 7.46 -4.90 0.79
CA VAL A 50 7.43 -6.17 0.05
C VAL A 50 6.67 -6.01 -1.27
N TYR A 51 5.50 -5.37 -1.24
CA TYR A 51 4.72 -5.10 -2.45
C TYR A 51 5.50 -4.26 -3.48
N SER A 52 6.18 -3.20 -3.03
CA SER A 52 7.01 -2.36 -3.91
C SER A 52 8.16 -3.14 -4.54
N VAL A 53 8.76 -4.05 -3.78
CA VAL A 53 9.81 -4.95 -4.27
C VAL A 53 9.25 -5.97 -5.28
N LEU A 54 8.05 -6.51 -5.05
CA LEU A 54 7.37 -7.41 -5.99
C LEU A 54 7.07 -6.72 -7.33
N ILE A 55 6.67 -5.45 -7.31
CA ILE A 55 6.53 -4.64 -8.52
C ILE A 55 7.89 -4.44 -9.19
N ALA A 56 8.92 -4.10 -8.42
CA ALA A 56 10.26 -3.88 -8.96
C ALA A 56 10.79 -5.10 -9.72
N TYR A 57 10.53 -6.32 -9.22
CA TYR A 57 10.89 -7.56 -9.91
C TYR A 57 9.96 -7.94 -11.07
N GLY A 58 8.87 -7.21 -11.29
CA GLY A 58 7.88 -7.51 -12.33
C GLY A 58 7.00 -8.72 -12.03
N LYS A 59 6.93 -9.17 -10.77
CA LYS A 59 6.01 -10.23 -10.34
C LYS A 59 4.56 -9.75 -10.31
N VAL A 60 4.36 -8.44 -10.11
CA VAL A 60 3.06 -7.77 -10.16
C VAL A 60 3.03 -6.82 -11.35
N ARG A 61 2.00 -6.93 -12.19
CA ARG A 61 1.78 -6.00 -13.32
C ARG A 61 1.32 -4.64 -12.80
N LEU A 62 1.93 -3.59 -13.33
CA LEU A 62 1.59 -2.20 -13.06
C LEU A 62 0.14 -1.88 -13.49
N GLY A 63 -0.59 -1.12 -12.66
CA GLY A 63 -1.97 -0.72 -12.94
C GLY A 63 -3.03 -1.83 -12.86
N THR A 64 -2.67 -3.04 -12.38
CA THR A 64 -3.65 -4.12 -12.20
C THR A 64 -4.14 -4.15 -10.76
N PHE A 65 -5.44 -3.95 -10.56
CA PHE A 65 -6.06 -3.91 -9.23
C PHE A 65 -6.15 -5.30 -8.55
N ALA A 66 -6.39 -6.36 -9.33
CA ALA A 66 -6.61 -7.69 -8.75
C ALA A 66 -5.42 -8.21 -7.90
N PRO A 67 -4.15 -8.13 -8.33
CA PRO A 67 -3.02 -8.53 -7.50
C PRO A 67 -2.86 -7.75 -6.20
N VAL A 68 -3.15 -6.43 -6.20
CA VAL A 68 -3.05 -5.62 -4.98
C VAL A 68 -4.15 -5.99 -3.98
N CYS A 69 -5.36 -6.28 -4.47
CA CYS A 69 -6.44 -6.76 -3.63
C CYS A 69 -6.13 -8.12 -3.03
N LEU A 70 -5.64 -9.08 -3.81
CA LEU A 70 -5.27 -10.40 -3.28
C LEU A 70 -4.15 -10.32 -2.24
N PHE A 71 -3.15 -9.46 -2.47
CA PHE A 71 -2.07 -9.22 -1.52
C PHE A 71 -2.61 -8.66 -0.19
N TRP A 72 -3.46 -7.64 -0.26
CA TRP A 72 -3.99 -6.97 0.93
C TRP A 72 -5.16 -7.70 1.58
N LEU A 73 -5.85 -8.60 0.88
CA LEU A 73 -6.88 -9.47 1.44
C LEU A 73 -6.33 -10.32 2.60
N ILE A 74 -5.05 -10.66 2.55
CA ILE A 74 -4.35 -11.38 3.61
C ILE A 74 -3.53 -10.39 4.46
N GLY A 75 -2.78 -9.50 3.83
CA GLY A 75 -1.87 -8.59 4.52
C GLY A 75 -2.56 -7.64 5.50
N PHE A 76 -3.72 -7.10 5.14
CA PHE A 76 -4.43 -6.11 5.95
C PHE A 76 -5.08 -6.75 7.19
N PRO A 77 -5.87 -7.84 7.08
CA PRO A 77 -6.41 -8.51 8.27
C PRO A 77 -5.34 -9.01 9.23
N LEU A 78 -4.24 -9.56 8.72
CA LEU A 78 -3.13 -10.01 9.57
C LEU A 78 -2.46 -8.84 10.31
N SER A 79 -2.26 -7.72 9.63
CA SER A 79 -1.70 -6.51 10.26
C SER A 79 -2.64 -5.97 11.35
N ARG A 80 -3.95 -6.03 11.13
CA ARG A 80 -4.97 -5.62 12.10
C ARG A 80 -5.05 -6.58 13.29
N LEU A 81 -4.94 -7.88 13.06
CA LEU A 81 -4.89 -8.88 14.13
C LEU A 81 -3.63 -8.71 14.99
N LEU A 82 -2.48 -8.48 14.33
CA LEU A 82 -1.22 -8.20 15.01
C LEU A 82 -1.29 -6.90 15.82
N GLN A 83 -1.89 -5.84 15.25
CA GLN A 83 -2.11 -4.59 15.98
C GLN A 83 -2.93 -4.83 17.24
N GLU A 84 -4.06 -5.53 17.14
CA GLU A 84 -4.95 -5.80 18.28
C GLU A 84 -4.18 -6.54 19.39
N GLY A 85 -3.49 -7.63 19.02
CA GLY A 85 -2.73 -8.44 19.98
C GLY A 85 -1.57 -7.68 20.62
N LEU A 86 -0.78 -6.93 19.83
CA LEU A 86 0.33 -6.14 20.36
C LEU A 86 -0.13 -4.97 21.22
N THR A 87 -1.21 -4.29 20.82
CA THR A 87 -1.75 -3.15 21.57
C THR A 87 -2.24 -3.64 22.92
N HIS A 88 -3.01 -4.73 22.94
CA HIS A 88 -3.45 -5.36 24.19
C HIS A 88 -2.25 -5.78 25.05
N LEU A 89 -1.31 -6.55 24.50
CA LEU A 89 -0.13 -7.03 25.21
C LEU A 89 0.69 -5.90 25.85
N VAL A 90 0.92 -4.81 25.12
CA VAL A 90 1.73 -3.69 25.64
C VAL A 90 1.01 -2.92 26.75
N LEU A 91 -0.32 -2.89 26.73
CA LEU A 91 -1.11 -2.04 27.62
C LEU A 91 -1.64 -2.77 28.85
N THR A 92 -1.98 -4.04 28.73
CA THR A 92 -2.51 -4.87 29.82
C THR A 92 -1.49 -5.87 30.35
N GLY A 93 -0.41 -6.12 29.60
CA GLY A 93 0.59 -7.14 29.93
C GLY A 93 0.18 -8.56 29.51
N GLU A 94 -1.01 -8.74 28.96
CA GLU A 94 -1.53 -10.06 28.55
C GLU A 94 -1.77 -10.14 27.05
N LEU A 95 -1.51 -11.30 26.46
CA LEU A 95 -1.87 -11.55 25.07
C LEU A 95 -3.39 -11.62 24.96
N GLY A 96 -3.99 -10.58 24.36
CA GLY A 96 -5.41 -10.52 24.03
C GLY A 96 -5.64 -10.60 22.54
N GLY A 97 -6.90 -10.77 22.16
CA GLY A 97 -7.32 -10.81 20.77
C GLY A 97 -8.83 -10.61 20.65
N PRO A 98 -9.33 -10.46 19.42
CA PRO A 98 -10.75 -10.31 19.19
C PRO A 98 -11.51 -11.56 19.69
N PRO A 99 -12.67 -11.40 20.34
CA PRO A 99 -13.44 -12.52 20.89
C PRO A 99 -13.94 -13.48 19.80
N ASP A 100 -14.15 -12.98 18.58
CA ASP A 100 -14.40 -13.78 17.38
C ASP A 100 -13.36 -13.45 16.31
N VAL A 101 -12.31 -14.28 16.23
CA VAL A 101 -11.21 -14.10 15.26
C VAL A 101 -11.71 -14.25 13.83
N LEU A 102 -12.63 -15.18 13.56
CA LEU A 102 -13.10 -15.43 12.20
C LEU A 102 -13.99 -14.28 11.71
N GLY A 103 -14.92 -13.82 12.53
CA GLY A 103 -15.74 -12.64 12.24
C GLY A 103 -14.89 -11.39 12.06
N PHE A 104 -13.86 -11.21 12.90
CA PHE A 104 -12.89 -10.12 12.75
C PHE A 104 -12.17 -10.19 11.40
N LEU A 105 -11.59 -11.34 11.05
CA LEU A 105 -10.87 -11.51 9.78
C LEU A 105 -11.77 -11.33 8.57
N ALA A 106 -13.02 -11.82 8.61
CA ALA A 106 -14.00 -11.63 7.55
C ALA A 106 -14.33 -10.14 7.35
N TYR A 107 -14.57 -9.41 8.44
CA TYR A 107 -14.83 -7.98 8.40
C TYR A 107 -13.62 -7.20 7.87
N GLN A 108 -12.41 -7.49 8.36
CA GLN A 108 -11.18 -6.86 7.85
C GLN A 108 -10.94 -7.23 6.38
N GLY A 109 -11.32 -8.43 5.95
CA GLY A 109 -11.25 -8.87 4.55
C GLY A 109 -12.11 -7.99 3.64
N ILE A 110 -13.32 -7.63 4.06
CA ILE A 110 -14.19 -6.69 3.33
C ILE A 110 -13.55 -5.31 3.24
N LEU A 111 -13.01 -4.80 4.35
CA LEU A 111 -12.34 -3.50 4.39
C LEU A 111 -11.02 -3.46 3.59
N SER A 112 -10.36 -4.60 3.44
CA SER A 112 -9.06 -4.71 2.77
C SER A 112 -9.10 -4.22 1.32
N ALA A 113 -10.22 -4.35 0.62
CA ALA A 113 -10.37 -3.88 -0.75
C ALA A 113 -10.30 -2.35 -0.84
N GLY A 114 -10.96 -1.65 0.10
CA GLY A 114 -10.90 -0.19 0.20
C GLY A 114 -9.49 0.29 0.54
N PHE A 115 -8.84 -0.41 1.48
CA PHE A 115 -7.43 -0.15 1.80
C PHE A 115 -6.51 -0.38 0.59
N ALA A 116 -6.66 -1.50 -0.12
CA ALA A 116 -5.85 -1.85 -1.29
C ALA A 116 -5.96 -0.79 -2.39
N PHE A 117 -7.16 -0.25 -2.61
CA PHE A 117 -7.39 0.83 -3.56
C PHE A 117 -6.65 2.11 -3.16
N GLY A 118 -6.80 2.55 -1.91
CA GLY A 118 -6.11 3.73 -1.40
C GLY A 118 -4.58 3.58 -1.41
N PHE A 119 -4.09 2.39 -1.01
CA PHE A 119 -2.68 2.04 -1.05
C PHE A 119 -2.13 2.11 -2.48
N LEU A 120 -2.79 1.44 -3.44
CA LEU A 120 -2.36 1.44 -4.84
C LEU A 120 -2.27 2.85 -5.38
N TRP A 121 -3.32 3.65 -5.16
CA TRP A 121 -3.37 5.02 -5.67
C TRP A 121 -2.24 5.90 -5.13
N LEU A 122 -1.97 5.83 -3.81
CA LEU A 122 -0.91 6.63 -3.21
C LEU A 122 0.47 6.11 -3.62
N HIS A 123 0.62 4.79 -3.70
CA HIS A 123 1.84 4.14 -4.17
C HIS A 123 2.18 4.54 -5.61
N GLU A 124 1.23 4.50 -6.54
CA GLU A 124 1.44 4.90 -7.93
C GLU A 124 1.80 6.38 -8.09
N ARG A 125 1.39 7.25 -7.15
CA ARG A 125 1.79 8.66 -7.13
C ARG A 125 3.20 8.88 -6.56
N LEU A 126 3.58 8.09 -5.56
CA LEU A 126 4.83 8.29 -4.81
C LEU A 126 6.01 7.53 -5.45
N ALA A 127 5.78 6.28 -5.87
CA ALA A 127 6.81 5.35 -6.30
C ALA A 127 7.57 5.80 -7.56
N PRO A 128 6.93 6.30 -8.64
CA PRO A 128 7.66 6.71 -9.84
C PRO A 128 8.61 7.88 -9.59
N ARG A 129 8.16 8.88 -8.81
CA ARG A 129 8.98 10.04 -8.43
C ARG A 129 10.17 9.61 -7.57
N TRP A 130 9.93 8.68 -6.66
CA TRP A 130 10.96 8.14 -5.80
C TRP A 130 12.02 7.35 -6.58
N TRP A 131 11.60 6.43 -7.46
CA TRP A 131 12.52 5.62 -8.26
C TRP A 131 13.31 6.46 -9.27
N TYR A 132 12.70 7.52 -9.84
CA TYR A 132 13.41 8.50 -10.65
C TYR A 132 14.52 9.19 -9.84
N LYS A 133 14.22 9.67 -8.62
CA LYS A 133 15.25 10.31 -7.79
C LYS A 133 16.43 9.37 -7.44
N MET A 134 16.18 8.07 -7.35
CA MET A 134 17.20 7.07 -7.00
C MET A 134 17.91 6.49 -8.23
N SER A 135 17.46 6.80 -9.46
CA SER A 135 18.01 6.20 -10.68
C SER A 135 19.48 6.56 -10.91
N ASP A 136 19.93 7.69 -10.36
CA ASP A 136 21.29 8.21 -10.57
C ASP A 136 22.37 7.31 -9.96
N HIS A 137 22.05 6.56 -8.89
CA HIS A 137 23.01 5.72 -8.16
C HIS A 137 22.52 4.28 -7.95
N ASN A 138 21.26 3.98 -8.27
CA ASN A 138 20.70 2.63 -8.13
C ASN A 138 20.24 2.08 -9.49
N PRO A 139 21.02 1.18 -10.12
CA PRO A 139 20.66 0.61 -11.42
C PRO A 139 19.40 -0.26 -11.36
N ALA A 140 19.03 -0.79 -10.18
CA ALA A 140 17.75 -1.48 -10.02
C ALA A 140 16.57 -0.50 -10.02
N ALA A 141 16.71 0.69 -9.44
CA ALA A 141 15.67 1.72 -9.50
C ALA A 141 15.48 2.25 -10.93
N LEU A 142 16.58 2.44 -11.68
CA LEU A 142 16.53 2.84 -13.09
C LEU A 142 15.73 1.84 -13.94
N ARG A 143 16.01 0.53 -13.83
CA ARG A 143 15.27 -0.50 -14.57
C ARG A 143 13.76 -0.49 -14.28
N VAL A 144 13.39 -0.26 -13.03
CA VAL A 144 11.98 -0.19 -12.61
C VAL A 144 11.33 1.08 -13.16
N TYR A 145 12.03 2.20 -13.07
CA TYR A 145 11.57 3.47 -13.63
C TYR A 145 11.37 3.38 -15.15
N GLU A 146 12.32 2.82 -15.90
CA GLU A 146 12.22 2.63 -17.35
C GLU A 146 11.04 1.72 -17.73
N ARG A 147 10.81 0.64 -16.98
CA ARG A 147 9.63 -0.23 -17.16
C ARG A 147 8.33 0.52 -16.87
N TYR A 148 8.33 1.41 -15.87
CA TYR A 148 7.17 2.25 -15.55
C TYR A 148 6.92 3.29 -16.65
N ALA A 149 7.97 3.94 -17.14
CA ALA A 149 7.92 4.95 -18.19
C ALA A 149 7.49 4.37 -19.54
N SER A 150 7.97 3.18 -19.91
CA SER A 150 7.54 2.49 -21.13
C SER A 150 6.07 2.08 -21.07
N HIS A 151 5.59 1.58 -19.93
CA HIS A 151 4.16 1.31 -19.71
C HIS A 151 3.30 2.58 -19.80
N ALA A 152 3.74 3.68 -19.19
CA ALA A 152 3.04 4.96 -19.27
C ALA A 152 2.96 5.49 -20.70
N ARG A 153 4.04 5.34 -21.48
CA ARG A 153 4.11 5.74 -22.89
C ARG A 153 3.15 4.94 -23.76
N VAL A 154 3.13 3.61 -23.63
CA VAL A 154 2.19 2.74 -24.36
C VAL A 154 0.74 3.08 -24.04
N MET A 155 0.42 3.35 -22.77
CA MET A 155 -0.93 3.75 -22.36
C MET A 155 -1.34 5.13 -22.90
N TRP A 156 -0.40 6.07 -22.97
CA TRP A 156 -0.61 7.39 -23.57
C TRP A 156 -0.87 7.28 -25.08
N GLU A 157 -0.03 6.52 -25.79
CA GLU A 157 -0.16 6.26 -27.22
C GLU A 157 -1.49 5.56 -27.56
N ALA A 158 -1.93 4.60 -26.74
CA ALA A 158 -3.23 3.95 -26.90
C ALA A 158 -4.42 4.89 -26.68
N ARG A 159 -4.32 5.84 -25.73
CA ARG A 159 -5.34 6.88 -25.51
C ARG A 159 -5.40 7.87 -26.68
N GLU A 160 -4.25 8.35 -27.14
CA GLU A 160 -4.12 9.21 -28.32
C GLU A 160 -4.74 8.54 -29.55
N ALA A 161 -4.41 7.28 -29.82
CA ALA A 161 -4.97 6.52 -30.94
C ALA A 161 -6.50 6.36 -30.85
N ARG A 162 -7.06 6.13 -29.65
CA ARG A 162 -8.51 6.10 -29.41
C ARG A 162 -9.16 7.46 -29.65
N LYS A 163 -8.52 8.55 -29.24
CA LYS A 163 -9.02 9.92 -29.45
C LYS A 163 -9.06 10.26 -30.94
N ARG A 164 -7.97 9.98 -31.68
CA ARG A 164 -7.89 10.18 -33.14
C ARG A 164 -8.95 9.39 -33.90
N ARG A 165 -9.21 8.13 -33.51
CA ARG A 165 -10.30 7.32 -34.10
C ARG A 165 -11.69 7.92 -33.85
N ARG A 166 -11.94 8.49 -32.67
CA ARG A 166 -13.21 9.16 -32.34
C ARG A 166 -13.39 10.47 -33.13
N GLU A 167 -12.33 11.23 -33.33
CA GLU A 167 -12.36 12.46 -34.13
C GLU A 167 -12.59 12.15 -35.62
N ALA A 168 -11.90 11.16 -36.17
CA ALA A 168 -12.10 10.71 -37.56
C ALA A 168 -13.51 10.13 -37.82
N SER A 169 -14.16 9.56 -36.80
CA SER A 169 -15.55 9.09 -36.86
C SER A 169 -16.57 10.22 -36.80
N LYS A 170 -16.21 11.40 -36.30
CA LYS A 170 -17.12 12.56 -36.20
C LYS A 170 -17.06 13.47 -37.43
N SER A 171 -16.01 13.33 -38.25
CA SER A 171 -15.83 14.08 -39.50
C SER A 171 -16.38 13.36 -40.74
N ARG A 172 -17.10 12.25 -40.56
CA ARG A 172 -17.81 11.48 -41.59
C ARG A 172 -19.30 11.63 -41.36
#